data_AF-A0AAE9YSV0-F1
#
_entry.id   AF-A0AAE9YSV0-F1
#
_cell.length_a   1.000
_cell.length_b   1.000
_cell.length_c   1.000
_cell.angle_alpha   90.00
_cell.angle_beta   90.00
_cell.angle_gamma   90.00
#
_symmetry.space_group_name_H-M   'P 1'
#
loop_
_entity.id
_entity.type
_entity.pdbx_description
1 polymer ?
#
loop_
_entity_poly.entity_id
_entity_poly.type
_entity_poly.pdbx_seq_one_letter_code
_entity_poly.pdbx_strand_id
1 'polypeptide(L)'
;MKQKKSMHPDGFKEKQLTDALLRIVNNRKGEGIPIEQILNEAGVTRPPVITIYDMVEVRALVLYALGIDRYGAELREAIIYFIAANPVFCWSELRYGCSDPEQAIEAILHELKYVCRELEIDGERENVWSSRWVSVRTIRKKLAGRKRVGDTAYFKFLNYKPRS
;
A
#
# COMPACT_ATOMS: atom_id res chain seq x y z
N MET A 1 -38.45 -7.41 2.55
CA MET A 1 -37.72 -6.20 2.97
C MET A 1 -36.74 -6.56 4.07
N LYS A 2 -35.43 -6.51 3.80
CA LYS A 2 -34.38 -6.59 4.82
C LYS A 2 -33.44 -5.41 4.64
N GLN A 3 -33.23 -4.74 5.76
CA GLN A 3 -32.62 -3.44 6.04
C GLN A 3 -31.44 -3.03 5.15
N LYS A 4 -31.49 -1.78 4.66
CA LYS A 4 -30.31 -1.03 4.19
C LYS A 4 -29.34 -0.91 5.36
N LYS A 5 -28.20 -1.60 5.31
CA LYS A 5 -27.04 -1.29 6.15
C LYS A 5 -26.64 0.16 5.86
N SER A 6 -26.49 0.93 6.93
CA SER A 6 -26.08 2.33 6.93
C SER A 6 -24.89 2.58 5.99
N MET A 7 -25.05 3.54 5.09
CA MET A 7 -24.02 4.05 4.19
C MET A 7 -23.35 5.22 4.93
N HIS A 8 -22.08 5.03 5.35
CA HIS A 8 -21.15 6.04 5.91
C HIS A 8 -21.17 6.39 7.42
N PRO A 9 -20.56 5.53 8.26
CA PRO A 9 -19.79 5.97 9.42
C PRO A 9 -18.26 5.93 9.18
N ASP A 10 -17.78 4.96 8.41
CA ASP A 10 -16.34 4.67 8.30
C ASP A 10 -15.63 5.61 7.31
N GLY A 11 -16.26 5.91 6.16
CA GLY A 11 -15.70 6.86 5.19
C GLY A 11 -15.57 8.30 5.71
N PHE A 12 -16.36 8.70 6.72
CA PHE A 12 -16.21 9.99 7.37
C PHE A 12 -14.95 10.04 8.24
N LYS A 13 -14.66 8.97 8.98
CA LYS A 13 -13.46 8.85 9.82
C LYS A 13 -12.18 8.77 8.97
N GLU A 14 -12.22 8.03 7.87
CA GLU A 14 -11.12 7.94 6.91
C GLU A 14 -10.80 9.32 6.30
N LYS A 15 -11.84 10.08 5.91
CA LYS A 15 -11.67 11.45 5.42
C LYS A 15 -11.04 12.36 6.46
N GLN A 16 -11.52 12.34 7.71
CA GLN A 16 -10.96 13.16 8.80
C GLN A 16 -9.49 12.81 9.10
N LEU A 17 -9.16 11.52 9.12
CA LEU A 17 -7.77 11.06 9.30
C LEU A 17 -6.89 11.54 8.15
N THR A 18 -7.36 11.39 6.91
CA THR A 18 -6.64 11.83 5.71
C THR A 18 -6.41 13.34 5.72
N ASP A 19 -7.44 14.13 6.03
CA ASP A 19 -7.34 15.59 6.13
C ASP A 19 -6.33 16.02 7.21
N ALA A 20 -6.33 15.34 8.36
CA ALA A 20 -5.39 15.60 9.45
C ALA A 20 -3.94 15.30 9.04
N LEU A 21 -3.69 14.14 8.42
CA LEU A 21 -2.37 13.73 7.93
C LEU A 21 -1.88 14.66 6.82
N LEU A 22 -2.75 15.06 5.89
CA LEU A 22 -2.42 16.03 4.85
C LEU A 22 -2.01 17.37 5.43
N ARG A 23 -2.70 17.86 6.46
CA ARG A 23 -2.31 19.09 7.15
C ARG A 23 -0.92 18.96 7.77
N ILE A 24 -0.62 17.84 8.44
CA ILE A 24 0.70 17.59 9.04
C ILE A 24 1.79 17.58 7.96
N VAL A 25 1.57 16.84 6.86
CA VAL A 25 2.54 16.76 5.76
C VAL A 25 2.73 18.12 5.09
N ASN A 26 1.66 18.84 4.78
CA ASN A 26 1.74 20.16 4.15
C ASN A 26 2.50 21.18 5.01
N ASN A 27 2.30 21.16 6.33
CA ASN A 27 3.01 22.06 7.25
C ASN A 27 4.52 21.83 7.27
N ARG A 28 5.00 20.67 6.80
CA ARG A 28 6.40 20.24 6.87
C ARG A 28 7.07 20.08 5.51
N LYS A 29 6.40 20.45 4.41
CA LYS A 29 6.92 20.33 3.03
C LYS A 29 8.24 21.06 2.76
N GLY A 30 8.63 22.01 3.61
CA GLY A 30 9.89 22.74 3.51
C GLY A 30 11.06 22.18 4.32
N GLU A 31 10.84 21.13 5.13
CA GLU A 31 11.84 20.62 6.08
C GLU A 31 12.84 19.64 5.42
N GLY A 32 12.62 19.25 4.15
CA GLY A 32 13.45 18.24 3.48
C GLY A 32 13.29 16.82 4.05
N ILE A 33 12.24 16.59 4.83
CA ILE A 33 11.96 15.30 5.49
C ILE A 33 11.09 14.44 4.57
N PRO A 34 11.41 13.14 4.39
CA PRO A 34 10.56 12.21 3.64
C PRO A 34 9.13 12.12 4.23
N ILE A 35 8.12 11.99 3.37
CA ILE A 35 6.71 11.86 3.79
C ILE A 35 6.56 10.68 4.75
N GLU A 36 7.21 9.57 4.45
CA GLU A 36 7.30 8.36 5.26
C GLU A 36 7.72 8.63 6.70
N GLN A 37 8.72 9.51 6.90
CA GLN A 37 9.17 9.89 8.23
C GLN A 37 8.16 10.79 8.92
N ILE A 38 7.54 11.73 8.20
CA ILE A 38 6.47 12.59 8.74
C ILE A 38 5.28 11.73 9.22
N LEU A 39 4.89 10.72 8.43
CA LEU A 39 3.80 9.81 8.78
C LEU A 39 4.14 8.99 10.04
N ASN A 40 5.36 8.47 10.15
CA ASN A 40 5.82 7.80 11.36
C ASN A 40 5.76 8.72 12.59
N GLU A 41 6.25 9.95 12.48
CA GLU A 41 6.23 10.94 13.57
C GLU A 41 4.81 11.38 13.93
N ALA A 42 3.87 11.30 12.98
CA ALA A 42 2.44 11.51 13.20
C ALA A 42 1.72 10.29 13.81
N GLY A 43 2.44 9.19 14.07
CA GLY A 43 1.90 7.98 14.71
C GLY A 43 1.44 6.88 13.75
N VAL A 44 1.60 7.06 12.43
CA VAL A 44 1.40 5.98 11.44
C VAL A 44 2.57 5.01 11.53
N THR A 45 2.51 4.13 12.51
CA THR A 45 3.62 3.28 12.92
C THR A 45 3.10 1.91 13.31
N ARG A 46 3.97 0.91 13.36
CA ARG A 46 3.60 -0.40 13.91
C ARG A 46 3.60 -0.34 15.44
N PRO A 47 2.44 -0.50 16.11
CA PRO A 47 2.39 -1.36 17.30
C PRO A 47 1.00 -2.01 17.49
N PRO A 48 0.83 -2.99 18.41
CA PRO A 48 0.46 -4.39 18.18
C PRO A 48 -0.72 -4.74 17.22
N VAL A 49 -1.37 -3.76 16.58
CA VAL A 49 -2.58 -3.91 15.74
C VAL A 49 -2.38 -3.39 14.31
N ILE A 50 -1.46 -2.45 14.07
CA ILE A 50 -1.26 -1.85 12.72
C ILE A 50 -0.39 -2.77 11.85
N THR A 51 -0.92 -3.19 10.69
CA THR A 51 -0.25 -4.08 9.74
C THR A 51 0.53 -3.30 8.66
N ILE A 52 1.38 -3.99 7.88
CA ILE A 52 2.01 -3.37 6.69
C ILE A 52 0.94 -2.85 5.73
N TYR A 53 -0.18 -3.58 5.59
CA TYR A 53 -1.29 -3.20 4.73
C TYR A 53 -1.83 -1.83 5.12
N ASP A 54 -2.16 -1.63 6.39
CA ASP A 54 -2.71 -0.37 6.90
C ASP A 54 -1.74 0.80 6.65
N MET A 55 -0.44 0.57 6.88
CA MET A 55 0.58 1.60 6.65
C MET A 55 0.66 2.03 5.19
N VAL A 56 0.63 1.07 4.25
CA VAL A 56 0.75 1.39 2.83
C VAL A 56 -0.52 2.02 2.26
N GLU A 57 -1.71 1.66 2.78
CA GLU A 57 -2.95 2.30 2.40
C GLU A 57 -3.03 3.75 2.91
N VAL A 58 -2.64 3.99 4.17
CA VAL A 58 -2.57 5.36 4.70
C VAL A 58 -1.56 6.21 3.90
N ARG A 59 -0.40 5.65 3.58
CA ARG A 59 0.59 6.32 2.72
C ARG A 59 -0.01 6.63 1.34
N ALA A 60 -0.66 5.65 0.70
CA ALA A 60 -1.25 5.82 -0.62
C ALA A 60 -2.32 6.92 -0.63
N LEU A 61 -3.20 6.96 0.38
CA LEU A 61 -4.22 8.02 0.52
C LEU A 61 -3.60 9.42 0.59
N VAL A 62 -2.54 9.59 1.38
CA VAL A 62 -1.83 10.87 1.50
C VAL A 62 -1.16 11.24 0.18
N LEU A 63 -0.46 10.31 -0.47
CA LEU A 63 0.19 10.55 -1.76
C LEU A 63 -0.82 10.89 -2.86
N TYR A 64 -1.95 10.18 -2.90
CA TYR A 64 -3.02 10.40 -3.87
C TYR A 64 -3.59 11.82 -3.77
N ALA A 65 -3.88 12.26 -2.54
CA ALA A 65 -4.37 13.61 -2.29
C ALA A 65 -3.31 14.70 -2.56
N LEU A 66 -2.03 14.35 -2.53
CA LEU A 66 -0.93 15.22 -2.95
C LEU A 66 -0.63 15.16 -4.45
N GLY A 67 -1.27 14.27 -5.21
CA GLY A 67 -1.04 14.07 -6.64
C GLY A 67 0.29 13.36 -6.96
N ILE A 68 0.87 12.62 -6.01
CA ILE A 68 2.14 11.90 -6.16
C ILE A 68 1.84 10.44 -6.52
N ASP A 69 2.60 9.87 -7.47
CA ASP A 69 2.48 8.48 -7.94
C ASP A 69 1.04 8.07 -8.31
N ARG A 70 0.29 9.03 -8.86
CA ARG A 70 -1.09 8.89 -9.29
C ARG A 70 -1.13 8.81 -10.81
N TYR A 71 -1.55 7.67 -11.34
CA TYR A 71 -1.59 7.42 -12.78
C TYR A 71 -2.93 7.78 -13.42
N GLY A 72 -4.04 7.70 -12.68
CA GLY A 72 -5.36 8.04 -13.20
C GLY A 72 -5.72 7.21 -14.44
N ALA A 73 -5.83 7.86 -15.61
CA ALA A 73 -6.20 7.19 -16.87
C ALA A 73 -5.17 6.12 -17.31
N GLU A 74 -3.91 6.27 -16.90
CA GLU A 74 -2.81 5.36 -17.28
C GLU A 74 -2.62 4.21 -16.29
N LEU A 75 -3.44 4.13 -15.22
CA LEU A 75 -3.29 3.14 -14.15
C LEU A 75 -3.19 1.71 -14.66
N ARG A 76 -4.01 1.36 -15.66
CA ARG A 76 -4.01 0.02 -16.25
C ARG A 76 -2.68 -0.32 -16.90
N GLU A 77 -2.10 0.62 -17.64
CA GLU A 77 -0.83 0.44 -18.31
C GLU A 77 0.33 0.35 -17.29
N ALA A 78 0.32 1.22 -16.28
CA ALA A 78 1.29 1.18 -15.19
C ALA A 78 1.28 -0.18 -14.45
N ILE A 79 0.10 -0.73 -14.13
CA ILE A 79 -0.02 -2.05 -13.51
C ILE A 79 0.53 -3.17 -14.41
N ILE A 80 0.28 -3.10 -15.72
CA ILE A 80 0.80 -4.09 -16.68
C ILE A 80 2.33 -4.06 -16.72
N TYR A 81 2.95 -2.87 -16.79
CA TYR A 81 4.42 -2.76 -16.76
C TYR A 81 4.99 -3.23 -15.42
N PHE A 82 4.35 -2.88 -14.31
CA PHE A 82 4.77 -3.35 -12.99
C PHE A 82 4.74 -4.89 -12.91
N ILE A 83 3.66 -5.52 -13.38
CA ILE A 83 3.53 -6.98 -13.45
C ILE A 83 4.59 -7.61 -14.35
N ALA A 84 4.89 -6.99 -15.49
CA ALA A 84 5.91 -7.50 -16.41
C ALA A 84 7.28 -7.56 -15.72
N ALA A 85 7.63 -6.55 -14.93
CA ALA A 85 8.85 -6.54 -14.12
C ALA A 85 8.77 -7.44 -12.88
N ASN A 86 7.61 -7.52 -12.24
CA ASN A 86 7.37 -8.23 -10.99
C ASN A 86 6.13 -9.15 -11.09
N PRO A 87 6.21 -10.32 -11.74
CA PRO A 87 5.05 -11.20 -11.95
C PRO A 87 4.43 -11.79 -10.66
N VAL A 88 5.16 -11.68 -9.56
CA VAL A 88 4.73 -12.04 -8.20
C VAL A 88 5.26 -10.96 -7.26
N PHE A 89 4.37 -10.33 -6.51
CA PHE A 89 4.69 -9.17 -5.70
C PHE A 89 3.85 -9.11 -4.43
N CYS A 90 4.42 -8.53 -3.37
CA CYS A 90 3.67 -8.11 -2.20
C CYS A 90 2.91 -6.82 -2.53
N TRP A 91 1.74 -6.63 -1.94
CA TRP A 91 0.93 -5.41 -2.11
C TRP A 91 1.72 -4.14 -1.77
N SER A 92 2.54 -4.20 -0.72
CA SER A 92 3.46 -3.15 -0.31
C SER A 92 4.43 -2.72 -1.40
N GLU A 93 4.78 -3.60 -2.34
CA GLU A 93 5.69 -3.28 -3.44
C GLU A 93 5.01 -2.51 -4.56
N LEU A 94 3.75 -2.86 -4.87
CA LEU A 94 2.95 -2.07 -5.82
C LEU A 94 2.61 -0.69 -5.23
N ARG A 95 2.26 -0.65 -3.94
CA ARG A 95 1.96 0.59 -3.21
C ARG A 95 3.15 1.53 -3.03
N TYR A 96 4.38 1.06 -3.23
CA TYR A 96 5.55 1.95 -3.19
C TYR A 96 5.44 3.07 -4.23
N GLY A 97 4.99 2.76 -5.46
CA GLY A 97 4.94 3.69 -6.58
C GLY A 97 3.56 3.83 -7.23
N CYS A 98 2.48 3.53 -6.50
CA CYS A 98 1.10 3.65 -6.99
C CYS A 98 0.15 4.08 -5.87
N SER A 99 -0.37 5.30 -5.96
CA SER A 99 -1.28 5.90 -4.98
C SER A 99 -2.75 5.82 -5.38
N ASP A 100 -3.08 5.37 -6.59
CA ASP A 100 -4.47 5.24 -7.05
C ASP A 100 -5.36 4.40 -6.12
N PRO A 101 -6.69 4.59 -6.13
CA PRO A 101 -7.59 3.92 -5.19
C PRO A 101 -7.45 2.39 -5.22
N GLU A 102 -7.46 1.77 -4.04
CA GLU A 102 -7.32 0.31 -3.86
C GLU A 102 -8.24 -0.47 -4.80
N GLN A 103 -9.53 -0.11 -4.80
CA GLN A 103 -10.54 -0.82 -5.59
C GLN A 103 -10.28 -0.72 -7.10
N ALA A 104 -9.68 0.38 -7.57
CA ALA A 104 -9.32 0.55 -8.97
C ALA A 104 -8.16 -0.38 -9.35
N ILE A 105 -7.15 -0.49 -8.48
CA ILE A 105 -6.02 -1.40 -8.67
C ILE A 105 -6.49 -2.86 -8.64
N GLU A 106 -7.27 -3.24 -7.63
CA GLU A 106 -7.77 -4.61 -7.47
C GLU A 106 -8.64 -5.05 -8.66
N ALA A 107 -9.52 -4.17 -9.16
CA ALA A 107 -10.33 -4.44 -10.33
C ALA A 107 -9.46 -4.82 -11.54
N ILE A 108 -8.40 -4.05 -11.81
CA ILE A 108 -7.46 -4.32 -12.89
C ILE A 108 -6.71 -5.64 -12.65
N LEU A 109 -6.23 -5.90 -11.44
CA LEU A 109 -5.54 -7.16 -11.12
C LEU A 109 -6.46 -8.37 -11.35
N HIS A 110 -7.71 -8.29 -10.93
CA HIS A 110 -8.69 -9.36 -11.15
C HIS A 110 -9.05 -9.56 -12.63
N GLU A 111 -9.18 -8.49 -13.40
CA GLU A 111 -9.34 -8.57 -14.87
C GLU A 111 -8.17 -9.34 -15.51
N LEU A 112 -6.94 -9.05 -15.06
CA LEU A 112 -5.70 -9.72 -15.48
C LEU A 112 -5.52 -11.14 -14.89
N LYS A 113 -6.53 -11.68 -14.20
CA LYS A 113 -6.53 -13.01 -13.56
C LYS A 113 -5.48 -13.16 -12.47
N TYR A 114 -5.11 -12.06 -11.81
CA TYR A 114 -4.36 -12.07 -10.56
C TYR A 114 -5.31 -12.26 -9.37
N VAL A 115 -4.77 -12.87 -8.31
CA VAL A 115 -5.46 -13.09 -7.04
C VAL A 115 -4.54 -12.73 -5.88
N CYS A 116 -5.15 -12.22 -4.81
CA CYS A 116 -4.48 -11.97 -3.54
C CYS A 116 -4.43 -13.24 -2.69
N ARG A 117 -3.31 -13.48 -2.02
CA ARG A 117 -3.14 -14.51 -0.99
C ARG A 117 -2.37 -13.92 0.18
N GLU A 118 -2.88 -14.10 1.40
CA GLU A 118 -2.11 -13.79 2.60
C GLU A 118 -1.03 -14.86 2.80
N LEU A 119 0.24 -14.45 2.79
CA LEU A 119 1.39 -15.34 2.96
C LEU A 119 2.36 -14.73 3.97
N GLU A 120 3.04 -15.60 4.71
CA GLU A 120 4.19 -15.20 5.52
C GLU A 120 5.43 -15.03 4.64
N ILE A 121 5.97 -13.82 4.62
CA ILE A 121 7.18 -13.39 3.90
C ILE A 121 8.11 -12.75 4.94
N ASP A 122 9.33 -13.28 5.08
CA ASP A 122 10.32 -12.78 6.05
C ASP A 122 9.81 -12.67 7.51
N GLY A 123 8.91 -13.59 7.91
CA GLY A 123 8.30 -13.61 9.25
C GLY A 123 7.10 -12.68 9.43
N GLU A 124 6.67 -12.00 8.36
CA GLU A 124 5.58 -11.03 8.36
C GLU A 124 4.44 -11.50 7.45
N ARG A 125 3.19 -11.32 7.87
CA ARG A 125 2.03 -11.59 7.02
C ARG A 125 1.85 -10.45 6.02
N GLU A 126 1.88 -10.78 4.74
CA GLU A 126 1.67 -9.83 3.65
C GLU A 126 0.66 -10.35 2.63
N ASN A 127 -0.06 -9.41 2.01
CA ASN A 127 -0.91 -9.66 0.86
C ASN A 127 -0.05 -9.83 -0.39
N VAL A 128 -0.01 -11.04 -0.95
CA VAL A 128 0.79 -11.37 -2.13
C VAL A 128 -0.10 -11.57 -3.33
N TRP A 129 0.20 -10.84 -4.40
CA TRP A 129 -0.51 -10.92 -5.67
C TRP A 129 0.31 -11.72 -6.70
N SER A 130 -0.39 -12.63 -7.37
CA SER A 130 0.15 -13.39 -8.50
C SER A 130 -0.96 -13.81 -9.45
N SER A 131 -0.59 -14.24 -10.65
CA SER A 131 -1.52 -14.99 -11.50
C SER A 131 -2.13 -16.17 -10.72
N ARG A 132 -3.43 -16.40 -10.92
CA ARG A 132 -4.21 -17.43 -10.22
C ARG A 132 -3.67 -18.87 -10.36
N TRP A 133 -2.85 -19.12 -11.38
CA TRP A 133 -2.27 -20.43 -11.69
C TRP A 133 -0.91 -20.70 -11.04
N VAL A 134 -0.30 -19.71 -10.40
CA VAL A 134 1.00 -19.89 -9.76
C VAL A 134 0.82 -20.55 -8.39
N SER A 135 1.60 -21.61 -8.13
CA SER A 135 1.58 -22.30 -6.83
C SER A 135 2.29 -21.49 -5.74
N VAL A 136 1.89 -21.69 -4.48
CA VAL A 136 2.50 -21.03 -3.31
C VAL A 136 4.00 -21.30 -3.22
N ARG A 137 4.45 -22.52 -3.57
CA ARG A 137 5.88 -22.87 -3.62
C ARG A 137 6.63 -21.99 -4.63
N THR A 138 6.07 -21.80 -5.83
CA THR A 138 6.68 -20.94 -6.86
C THR A 138 6.66 -19.47 -6.45
N ILE A 139 5.58 -19.02 -5.81
CA ILE A 139 5.47 -17.65 -5.26
C ILE A 139 6.62 -17.38 -4.29
N ARG A 140 6.79 -18.23 -3.27
CA ARG A 140 7.87 -18.09 -2.28
C ARG A 140 9.26 -18.10 -2.93
N LYS A 141 9.51 -19.02 -3.87
CA LYS A 141 10.79 -19.08 -4.59
C LYS A 141 11.06 -17.80 -5.40
N LYS A 142 10.03 -17.24 -6.05
CA LYS A 142 10.17 -16.00 -6.83
C LYS A 142 10.43 -14.79 -5.92
N LEU A 143 9.71 -14.66 -4.81
CA LEU A 143 9.91 -13.57 -3.86
C LEU A 143 11.30 -13.63 -3.21
N ALA A 144 11.73 -14.81 -2.76
CA ALA A 144 13.07 -14.99 -2.18
C ALA A 144 14.23 -14.79 -3.17
N GLY A 145 13.96 -14.95 -4.47
CA GLY A 145 14.97 -14.86 -5.54
C GLY A 145 15.23 -13.45 -6.07
N ARG A 146 14.60 -12.41 -5.51
CA ARG A 146 14.76 -11.02 -5.98
C ARG A 146 14.84 -10.03 -4.83
N LYS A 147 15.35 -8.83 -5.12
CA LYS A 147 15.21 -7.69 -4.21
C LYS A 147 13.76 -7.21 -4.19
N ARG A 148 13.31 -6.73 -3.03
CA ARG A 148 12.00 -6.09 -2.89
C ARG A 148 11.98 -4.73 -3.59
N VAL A 149 10.86 -4.35 -4.15
CA VAL A 149 10.64 -3.01 -4.74
C VAL A 149 10.43 -2.01 -3.60
N GLY A 150 11.22 -0.94 -3.60
CA GLY A 150 11.20 0.09 -2.57
C GLY A 150 12.60 0.64 -2.31
N ASP A 151 12.67 1.84 -1.73
CA ASP A 151 13.92 2.43 -1.26
C ASP A 151 14.12 2.25 0.25
N THR A 152 15.27 2.73 0.75
CA THR A 152 15.61 2.65 2.17
C THR A 152 14.65 3.45 3.07
N ALA A 153 14.13 4.60 2.64
CA ALA A 153 13.21 5.40 3.44
C ALA A 153 11.86 4.69 3.59
N TYR A 154 11.39 4.07 2.51
CA TYR A 154 10.17 3.29 2.49
C TYR A 154 10.25 2.08 3.42
N PHE A 155 11.32 1.28 3.34
CA PHE A 155 11.47 0.15 4.25
C PHE A 155 11.70 0.57 5.70
N LYS A 156 12.35 1.72 5.96
CA LYS A 156 12.41 2.29 7.31
C LYS A 156 11.02 2.64 7.83
N PHE A 157 10.13 3.12 6.97
CA PHE A 157 8.73 3.36 7.33
C PHE A 157 7.98 2.09 7.66
N LEU A 158 7.98 1.10 6.78
CA LEU A 158 7.27 -0.17 7.01
C LEU A 158 7.73 -0.90 8.29
N ASN A 159 8.98 -0.69 8.70
CA ASN A 159 9.57 -1.35 9.86
C ASN A 159 9.70 -0.42 11.09
N TYR A 160 9.13 0.79 11.03
CA TYR A 160 9.28 1.74 12.12
C TYR A 160 8.59 1.25 13.39
N LYS A 161 9.36 1.25 14.49
CA LYS A 161 8.88 0.97 15.84
C LYS A 161 9.18 2.21 16.68
N PRO A 162 8.18 2.88 17.26
CA PRO A 162 8.42 4.01 18.13
C PRO A 162 9.28 3.57 19.33
N ARG A 163 10.27 4.40 19.70
CA ARG A 163 11.01 4.17 20.95
C ARG A 163 10.05 4.38 22.11
N SER A 164 9.88 3.33 22.92
CA SER A 164 9.14 3.34 24.19
C SER A 164 9.76 4.31 25.19
#